data_AF-A0A394DF32-F1
#
_entry.id   AF-A0A394DF32-F1
#
_cell.length_a   1.000
_cell.length_b   1.000
_cell.length_c   1.000
_cell.angle_alpha   90.00
_cell.angle_beta   90.00
_cell.angle_gamma   90.00
#
_symmetry.space_group_name_H-M   'P 1'
#
loop_
_entity.id
_entity.type
_entity.pdbx_description
1 polymer ?
#
loop_
_entity_poly.entity_id
_entity_poly.type
_entity_poly.pdbx_seq_one_letter_code
_entity_poly.pdbx_strand_id
1 'polypeptide(L)'
;MLQKHQRQSSLVKVWESISQGLQIYPFNPDLLKGVVEVGHLHTTSNKLRWMLDDFCYKKPSVVLWLFALCYEMSRGGSQHRIRGLFEKALSNDRLCSSVVLWRCYIVYELDIAHDASAARRIFFRAIHSCPWSKKLWLDGFLKLNSVLTAKELSDLHEVMVDKELNLRTDIYEILLQES
;
A
#
# COMPACT_ATOMS: atom_id res chain seq x y z
N MET A 1 39.90 14.52 6.69
CA MET A 1 39.04 13.99 7.79
C MET A 1 38.04 15.02 8.33
N LEU A 2 38.41 16.29 8.50
CA LEU A 2 37.54 17.36 9.06
C LEU A 2 36.21 17.59 8.29
N GLN A 3 36.24 17.61 6.96
CA GLN A 3 35.03 17.79 6.14
C GLN A 3 34.00 16.66 6.31
N LYS A 4 34.46 15.43 6.59
CA LYS A 4 33.58 14.27 6.80
C LYS A 4 32.85 14.37 8.15
N HIS A 5 33.54 14.81 9.19
CA HIS A 5 32.95 15.06 10.51
C HIS A 5 31.96 16.24 10.50
N GLN A 6 32.27 17.31 9.76
CA GLN A 6 31.38 18.47 9.64
C GLN A 6 30.08 18.12 8.88
N ARG A 7 30.20 17.32 7.81
CA ARG A 7 29.05 16.78 7.07
C ARG A 7 28.21 15.84 7.95
N GLN A 8 28.85 14.98 8.73
CA GLN A 8 28.14 14.05 9.62
C GLN A 8 27.43 14.79 10.78
N SER A 9 28.05 15.82 11.36
CA SER A 9 27.41 16.68 12.37
C SER A 9 26.21 17.44 11.81
N SER A 10 26.27 17.89 10.55
CA SER A 10 25.14 18.56 9.90
C SER A 10 23.95 17.63 9.67
N LEU A 11 24.20 16.35 9.33
CA LEU A 11 23.14 15.35 9.11
C LEU A 11 22.41 14.97 10.41
N VAL A 12 23.13 14.91 11.54
CA VAL A 12 22.51 14.68 12.86
C VAL A 12 21.51 15.80 13.19
N LYS A 13 21.89 17.07 12.99
CA LYS A 13 21.01 18.22 13.26
C LYS A 13 19.77 18.24 12.36
N VAL A 14 19.93 17.89 11.09
CA VAL A 14 18.81 17.75 10.14
C VAL A 14 17.90 16.61 10.58
N TRP A 15 18.47 15.48 10.99
CA TRP A 15 17.70 14.33 11.49
C TRP A 15 16.90 14.66 12.75
N GLU A 16 17.47 15.39 13.69
CA GLU A 16 16.77 15.88 14.89
C GLU A 16 15.62 16.81 14.53
N SER A 17 15.85 17.74 13.60
CA SER A 17 14.82 18.68 13.13
C SER A 17 13.67 17.96 12.41
N ILE A 18 13.97 16.96 11.59
CA ILE A 18 12.96 16.11 10.93
C ILE A 18 12.18 15.31 11.96
N SER A 19 12.87 14.71 12.94
CA SER A 19 12.24 13.92 13.99
C SER A 19 11.28 14.76 14.85
N GLN A 20 11.70 15.97 15.24
CA GLN A 20 10.85 16.93 15.95
C GLN A 20 9.68 17.40 15.07
N GLY A 21 9.95 17.72 13.80
CA GLY A 21 8.94 18.11 12.83
C GLY A 21 7.86 17.05 12.66
N LEU A 22 8.22 15.76 12.62
CA LEU A 22 7.26 14.65 12.49
C LEU A 22 6.39 14.44 13.73
N GLN A 23 6.86 14.83 14.92
CA GLN A 23 6.00 14.80 16.11
C GLN A 23 4.83 15.80 15.98
N ILE A 24 5.13 16.97 15.41
CA ILE A 24 4.19 18.08 15.22
C ILE A 24 3.32 17.84 13.98
N TYR A 25 3.95 17.46 12.86
CA TYR A 25 3.34 17.26 11.54
C TYR A 25 3.60 15.84 11.01
N PRO A 26 2.95 14.82 11.59
CA PRO A 26 3.23 13.40 11.29
C PRO A 26 2.91 12.98 9.86
N PHE A 27 2.11 13.75 9.13
CA PHE A 27 1.67 13.42 7.76
C PHE A 27 2.29 14.32 6.70
N ASN A 28 3.29 15.14 7.06
CA ASN A 28 3.94 16.01 6.10
C ASN A 28 4.81 15.18 5.14
N PRO A 29 4.53 15.18 3.82
CA PRO A 29 5.23 14.33 2.86
C PRO A 29 6.69 14.72 2.69
N ASP A 30 7.06 15.99 2.84
CA ASP A 30 8.44 16.46 2.75
C ASP A 30 9.27 15.98 3.94
N LEU A 31 8.69 15.99 5.15
CA LEU A 31 9.34 15.43 6.34
C LEU A 31 9.51 13.92 6.24
N LEU A 32 8.50 13.21 5.74
CA LEU A 32 8.58 11.77 5.51
C LEU A 32 9.65 11.45 4.46
N LYS A 33 9.65 12.15 3.33
CA LYS A 33 10.69 12.04 2.31
C LYS A 33 12.08 12.28 2.89
N GLY A 34 12.22 13.33 3.71
CA GLY A 34 13.44 13.63 4.44
C GLY A 34 13.91 12.48 5.33
N VAL A 35 12.99 11.75 5.99
CA VAL A 35 13.35 10.55 6.77
C VAL A 35 13.99 9.47 5.91
N VAL A 36 13.51 9.25 4.69
CA VAL A 36 14.07 8.22 3.80
C VAL A 36 15.43 8.65 3.27
N GLU A 37 15.53 9.89 2.78
CA GLU A 37 16.74 10.43 2.18
C GLU A 37 17.88 10.59 3.20
N VAL A 38 17.59 11.22 4.34
CA VAL A 38 18.57 11.43 5.42
C VAL A 38 18.81 10.14 6.17
N GLY A 39 17.77 9.33 6.38
CA GLY A 39 17.87 8.04 7.05
C GLY A 39 18.85 7.11 6.34
N HIS A 40 18.83 7.06 5.01
CA HIS A 40 19.78 6.25 4.23
C HIS A 40 21.24 6.57 4.54
N LEU A 41 21.55 7.84 4.82
CA LEU A 41 22.90 8.33 5.08
C LEU A 41 23.27 8.29 6.57
N HIS A 42 22.29 8.39 7.46
CA HIS A 42 22.49 8.65 8.87
C HIS A 42 22.20 7.44 9.76
N THR A 43 21.48 6.42 9.29
CA THR A 43 20.95 5.36 10.17
C THR A 43 20.87 4.00 9.48
N THR A 44 21.09 2.93 10.25
CA THR A 44 20.93 1.55 9.77
C THR A 44 19.48 1.29 9.36
N SER A 45 19.27 0.55 8.27
CA SER A 45 17.95 0.20 7.73
C SER A 45 16.97 -0.30 8.80
N ASN A 46 17.44 -1.07 9.79
CA ASN A 46 16.61 -1.59 10.87
C ASN A 46 16.04 -0.48 11.76
N LYS A 47 16.85 0.50 12.17
CA LYS A 47 16.37 1.59 13.03
C LYS A 47 15.35 2.48 12.32
N LEU A 48 15.46 2.66 11.00
CA LEU A 48 14.43 3.33 10.20
C LEU A 48 13.12 2.54 10.15
N ARG A 49 13.19 1.21 9.96
CA ARG A 49 12.00 0.34 10.01
C ARG A 49 11.29 0.45 11.35
N TRP A 50 12.03 0.37 12.46
CA TRP A 50 11.47 0.52 13.81
C TRP A 50 10.78 1.87 14.01
N MET A 51 11.39 2.95 13.52
CA MET A 51 10.83 4.28 13.63
C MET A 51 9.55 4.45 12.80
N LEU A 52 9.55 3.98 11.55
CA LEU A 52 8.36 4.02 10.69
C LEU A 52 7.23 3.16 11.27
N ASP A 53 7.56 1.96 11.78
CA ASP A 53 6.58 1.10 12.45
C ASP A 53 5.98 1.81 13.67
N ASP A 54 6.80 2.43 14.53
CA ASP A 54 6.35 3.19 15.70
C ASP A 54 5.40 4.34 15.32
N PHE A 55 5.71 5.10 14.26
CA PHE A 55 4.82 6.14 13.75
C PHE A 55 3.49 5.59 13.25
N CYS A 56 3.52 4.50 12.49
CA CYS A 56 2.32 3.81 11.99
C CYS A 56 1.43 3.31 13.13
N TYR A 57 2.02 2.79 14.23
CA TYR A 57 1.26 2.34 15.40
C TYR A 57 0.67 3.49 16.21
N LYS A 58 1.44 4.56 16.45
CA LYS A 58 0.99 5.69 17.28
C LYS A 58 -0.09 6.53 16.61
N LYS A 59 0.02 6.75 15.30
CA LYS A 59 -0.90 7.60 14.53
C LYS A 59 -1.24 6.94 13.19
N PRO A 60 -2.06 5.87 13.20
CA PRO A 60 -2.36 5.10 11.98
C PRO A 60 -3.00 6.00 10.91
N SER A 61 -2.37 6.02 9.73
CA SER A 61 -2.79 6.80 8.58
C SER A 61 -2.43 6.06 7.31
N VAL A 62 -3.31 6.12 6.31
CA VAL A 62 -3.05 5.54 4.99
C VAL A 62 -1.73 6.07 4.42
N VAL A 63 -1.44 7.36 4.59
CA VAL A 63 -0.21 8.00 4.08
C VAL A 63 1.03 7.39 4.71
N LEU A 64 1.05 7.20 6.04
CA LEU A 64 2.19 6.62 6.74
C LEU A 64 2.44 5.16 6.35
N TRP A 65 1.37 4.37 6.24
CA TRP A 65 1.47 2.98 5.81
C TRP A 65 1.96 2.85 4.38
N LEU A 66 1.43 3.67 3.45
CA LEU A 66 1.91 3.72 2.08
C LEU A 66 3.40 4.11 2.03
N PHE A 67 3.81 5.08 2.86
CA PHE A 67 5.20 5.49 2.93
C PHE A 67 6.12 4.38 3.45
N ALA A 68 5.71 3.67 4.51
CA ALA A 68 6.44 2.51 5.04
C ALA A 68 6.54 1.37 4.01
N LEU A 69 5.46 1.11 3.26
CA LEU A 69 5.42 0.13 2.17
C LEU A 69 6.35 0.51 1.03
N CYS A 70 6.27 1.76 0.54
CA CYS A 70 7.17 2.27 -0.50
C CYS A 70 8.64 2.17 -0.07
N TYR A 71 8.95 2.53 1.17
CA TYR A 71 10.29 2.37 1.71
C TYR A 71 10.74 0.90 1.69
N GLU A 72 9.92 -0.02 2.20
CA GLU A 72 10.30 -1.44 2.25
C GLU A 72 10.45 -2.06 0.85
N MET A 73 9.55 -1.71 -0.09
CA MET A 73 9.63 -2.16 -1.49
C MET A 73 10.88 -1.61 -2.20
N SER A 74 11.19 -0.32 -2.03
CA SER A 74 12.36 0.31 -2.66
C SER A 74 13.70 -0.31 -2.23
N ARG A 75 13.72 -0.93 -1.04
CA ARG A 75 14.92 -1.56 -0.48
C ARG A 75 15.01 -3.06 -0.76
N GLY A 76 14.05 -3.64 -1.48
CA GLY A 76 13.98 -5.08 -1.68
C GLY A 76 13.70 -5.85 -0.38
N GLY A 77 12.81 -5.31 0.47
CA GLY A 77 12.35 -6.02 1.65
C GLY A 77 11.75 -7.38 1.32
N SER A 78 11.80 -8.33 2.26
CA SER A 78 11.26 -9.66 2.04
C SER A 78 9.74 -9.61 1.83
N GLN A 79 9.22 -10.52 1.00
CA GLN A 79 7.77 -10.61 0.76
C GLN A 79 6.98 -10.76 2.07
N HIS A 80 7.49 -11.54 3.02
CA HIS A 80 6.88 -11.69 4.35
C HIS A 80 6.75 -10.35 5.09
N ARG A 81 7.78 -9.50 5.03
CA ARG A 81 7.75 -8.18 5.68
C ARG A 81 6.75 -7.25 5.02
N ILE A 82 6.72 -7.20 3.69
CA ILE A 82 5.80 -6.33 2.94
C ILE A 82 4.35 -6.78 3.15
N ARG A 83 4.05 -8.08 3.02
CA ARG A 83 2.73 -8.65 3.36
C ARG A 83 2.36 -8.34 4.80
N GLY A 84 3.29 -8.51 5.73
CA GLY A 84 3.07 -8.17 7.14
C GLY A 84 2.72 -6.69 7.37
N LEU A 85 3.28 -5.76 6.60
CA LEU A 85 2.92 -4.34 6.65
C LEU A 85 1.50 -4.10 6.12
N PHE A 86 1.13 -4.71 5.00
CA PHE A 86 -0.24 -4.63 4.48
C PHE A 86 -1.27 -5.19 5.48
N GLU A 87 -1.03 -6.39 6.01
CA GLU A 87 -1.94 -7.02 6.96
C GLU A 87 -2.08 -6.19 8.24
N LYS A 88 -0.97 -5.63 8.76
CA LYS A 88 -1.03 -4.72 9.92
C LYS A 88 -1.78 -3.42 9.64
N ALA A 89 -1.63 -2.85 8.44
CA ALA A 89 -2.36 -1.67 8.04
C ALA A 89 -3.86 -1.95 7.96
N LEU A 90 -4.23 -3.08 7.36
CA LEU A 90 -5.62 -3.47 7.11
C LEU A 90 -6.30 -4.12 8.32
N SER A 91 -5.56 -4.57 9.33
CA SER A 91 -6.12 -5.00 10.62
C SER A 91 -6.57 -3.83 11.50
N ASN A 92 -6.27 -2.59 11.12
CA ASN A 92 -6.73 -1.40 11.84
C ASN A 92 -8.15 -1.03 11.38
N ASP A 93 -9.10 -0.96 12.31
CA ASP A 93 -10.52 -0.66 12.01
C ASP A 93 -10.74 0.64 11.21
N ARG A 94 -9.85 1.62 11.34
CA ARG A 94 -9.95 2.90 10.60
C ARG A 94 -9.45 2.81 9.17
N LEU A 95 -8.61 1.82 8.87
CA LEU A 95 -7.89 1.69 7.61
C LEU A 95 -8.32 0.46 6.81
N CYS A 96 -9.03 -0.49 7.42
CA CYS A 96 -9.52 -1.71 6.79
C CYS A 96 -10.45 -1.44 5.60
N SER A 97 -11.08 -0.27 5.54
CA SER A 97 -11.93 0.19 4.44
C SER A 97 -11.21 1.08 3.42
N SER A 98 -9.87 1.20 3.52
CA SER A 98 -9.06 1.98 2.59
C SER A 98 -8.90 1.26 1.26
N VAL A 99 -9.68 1.70 0.28
CA VAL A 99 -9.62 1.22 -1.11
C VAL A 99 -8.19 1.31 -1.67
N VAL A 100 -7.45 2.37 -1.34
CA VAL A 100 -6.08 2.57 -1.85
C VAL A 100 -5.14 1.48 -1.33
N LEU A 101 -5.19 1.16 -0.03
CA LEU A 101 -4.34 0.11 0.55
C LEU A 101 -4.64 -1.26 -0.07
N TRP A 102 -5.92 -1.60 -0.22
CA TRP A 102 -6.32 -2.85 -0.87
C TRP A 102 -5.83 -2.94 -2.32
N ARG A 103 -6.05 -1.90 -3.12
CA ARG A 103 -5.61 -1.90 -4.52
C ARG A 103 -4.09 -1.99 -4.63
N CYS A 104 -3.34 -1.31 -3.76
CA CYS A 104 -1.88 -1.45 -3.70
C CYS A 104 -1.46 -2.87 -3.32
N TYR A 105 -2.18 -3.53 -2.40
CA TYR A 105 -1.86 -4.91 -2.00
C TYR A 105 -2.12 -5.91 -3.13
N ILE A 106 -3.26 -5.79 -3.81
CA ILE A 106 -3.60 -6.62 -4.97
C ILE A 106 -2.54 -6.47 -6.08
N VAL A 107 -2.20 -5.22 -6.43
CA VAL A 107 -1.19 -4.92 -7.44
C VAL A 107 0.19 -5.45 -7.04
N TYR A 108 0.57 -5.31 -5.77
CA TYR A 108 1.81 -5.88 -5.27
C TYR A 108 1.86 -7.40 -5.45
N GLU A 109 0.77 -8.12 -5.15
CA GLU A 109 0.76 -9.58 -5.32
C GLU A 109 0.81 -10.02 -6.78
N LEU A 110 0.17 -9.27 -7.69
CA LEU A 110 0.19 -9.57 -9.13
C LEU A 110 1.55 -9.24 -9.76
N ASP A 111 2.02 -8.01 -9.57
CA ASP A 111 3.08 -7.43 -10.39
C ASP A 111 4.46 -7.60 -9.77
N ILE A 112 4.55 -7.75 -8.44
CA ILE A 112 5.82 -7.79 -7.69
C ILE A 112 6.06 -9.17 -7.08
N ALA A 113 5.07 -9.72 -6.36
CA ALA A 113 5.21 -11.03 -5.75
C ALA A 113 4.91 -12.19 -6.71
N HIS A 114 4.23 -11.92 -7.83
CA HIS A 114 3.78 -12.88 -8.83
C HIS A 114 2.98 -14.06 -8.24
N ASP A 115 2.11 -13.77 -7.26
CA ASP A 115 1.24 -14.73 -6.58
C ASP A 115 -0.22 -14.42 -6.91
N ALA A 116 -0.66 -14.90 -8.07
CA ALA A 116 -2.04 -14.77 -8.53
C ALA A 116 -3.06 -15.36 -7.53
N SER A 117 -2.67 -16.42 -6.82
CA SER A 117 -3.52 -17.04 -5.80
C SER A 117 -3.75 -16.10 -4.60
N ALA A 118 -2.70 -15.41 -4.16
CA ALA A 118 -2.79 -14.41 -3.10
C ALA A 118 -3.58 -13.19 -3.57
N ALA A 119 -3.31 -12.69 -4.78
CA ALA A 119 -4.04 -11.59 -5.37
C ALA A 119 -5.56 -11.85 -5.40
N ARG A 120 -5.97 -13.05 -5.83
CA ARG A 120 -7.38 -13.50 -5.81
C ARG A 120 -7.96 -13.47 -4.39
N ARG A 121 -7.28 -14.06 -3.41
CA ARG A 121 -7.74 -14.06 -2.00
C ARG A 121 -7.89 -12.65 -1.43
N ILE A 122 -6.93 -11.77 -1.73
CA ILE A 122 -6.92 -10.39 -1.25
C ILE A 122 -8.01 -9.57 -1.94
N PHE A 123 -8.25 -9.78 -3.24
CA PHE A 123 -9.33 -9.14 -3.98
C PHE A 123 -10.70 -9.41 -3.34
N PHE A 124 -11.02 -10.67 -3.07
CA PHE A 124 -12.29 -11.01 -2.43
C PHE A 124 -12.42 -10.42 -1.02
N ARG A 125 -11.34 -10.41 -0.22
CA ARG A 125 -11.33 -9.70 1.07
C ARG A 125 -11.59 -8.21 0.88
N ALA A 126 -10.97 -7.59 -0.11
CA ALA A 126 -11.06 -6.16 -0.36
C ALA A 126 -12.49 -5.73 -0.73
N ILE A 127 -13.19 -6.44 -1.62
CA ILE A 127 -14.57 -6.09 -2.00
C ILE A 127 -15.54 -6.26 -0.83
N HIS A 128 -15.30 -7.22 0.07
CA HIS A 128 -16.06 -7.35 1.31
C HIS A 128 -15.81 -6.19 2.28
N SER A 129 -14.56 -5.71 2.39
CA SER A 129 -14.22 -4.57 3.25
C SER A 129 -14.62 -3.21 2.65
N CYS A 130 -14.76 -3.11 1.31
CA CYS A 130 -15.06 -1.88 0.58
C CYS A 130 -16.22 -2.04 -0.42
N PRO A 131 -17.43 -2.45 0.02
CA PRO A 131 -18.52 -2.79 -0.90
C PRO A 131 -18.99 -1.64 -1.77
N TRP A 132 -18.83 -0.38 -1.33
CA TRP A 132 -19.22 0.82 -2.07
C TRP A 132 -18.24 1.22 -3.20
N SER A 133 -17.06 0.62 -3.27
CA SER A 133 -16.01 1.07 -4.19
C SER A 133 -16.14 0.44 -5.56
N LYS A 134 -16.99 1.00 -6.43
CA LYS A 134 -17.15 0.50 -7.82
C LYS A 134 -15.83 0.27 -8.54
N LYS A 135 -14.83 1.15 -8.32
CA LYS A 135 -13.50 1.03 -8.91
C LYS A 135 -12.78 -0.24 -8.47
N LEU A 136 -12.93 -0.65 -7.21
CA LEU A 136 -12.34 -1.88 -6.70
C LEU A 136 -13.03 -3.11 -7.31
N TRP A 137 -14.36 -3.11 -7.42
CA TRP A 137 -15.10 -4.18 -8.10
C TRP A 137 -14.67 -4.34 -9.56
N LEU A 138 -14.51 -3.21 -10.27
CA LEU A 138 -14.04 -3.19 -11.65
C LEU A 138 -12.62 -3.73 -11.82
N ASP A 139 -11.75 -3.61 -10.81
CA ASP A 139 -10.41 -4.22 -10.90
C ASP A 139 -10.49 -5.76 -11.06
N GLY A 140 -11.56 -6.40 -10.60
CA GLY A 140 -11.79 -7.84 -10.83
C GLY A 140 -11.80 -8.20 -12.31
N PHE A 141 -12.50 -7.39 -13.12
CA PHE A 141 -12.60 -7.58 -14.57
C PHE A 141 -11.39 -7.03 -15.32
N LEU A 142 -10.86 -5.88 -14.90
CA LEU A 142 -9.80 -5.16 -15.63
C LEU A 142 -8.37 -5.59 -15.27
N LYS A 143 -8.18 -6.21 -14.10
CA LYS A 143 -6.84 -6.57 -13.61
C LYS A 143 -6.72 -8.04 -13.22
N LEU A 144 -7.83 -8.65 -12.82
CA LEU A 144 -7.85 -10.05 -12.40
C LEU A 144 -8.59 -10.97 -13.40
N ASN A 145 -8.87 -10.54 -14.64
CA ASN A 145 -9.54 -11.40 -15.64
C ASN A 145 -8.82 -12.73 -15.91
N SER A 146 -7.48 -12.71 -15.93
CA SER A 146 -6.63 -13.88 -16.14
C SER A 146 -6.47 -14.73 -14.88
N VAL A 147 -6.86 -14.19 -13.72
CA VAL A 147 -6.69 -14.81 -12.40
C VAL A 147 -8.00 -15.39 -11.87
N LEU A 148 -9.12 -14.73 -12.14
CA LEU A 148 -10.46 -15.15 -11.78
C LEU A 148 -11.04 -16.05 -12.86
N THR A 149 -11.80 -17.06 -12.43
CA THR A 149 -12.51 -17.92 -13.37
C THR A 149 -13.71 -17.19 -13.98
N ALA A 150 -14.15 -17.61 -15.17
CA ALA A 150 -15.36 -17.06 -15.80
C ALA A 150 -16.59 -17.15 -14.89
N LYS A 151 -16.71 -18.23 -14.11
CA LYS A 151 -17.75 -18.38 -13.09
C LYS A 151 -17.66 -17.29 -12.03
N GLU A 152 -16.48 -17.06 -11.46
CA GLU A 152 -16.30 -16.03 -10.43
C GLU A 152 -16.56 -14.62 -10.95
N LEU A 153 -16.22 -14.32 -12.20
CA LEU A 153 -16.54 -13.04 -12.83
C LEU A 153 -18.05 -12.89 -13.04
N SER A 154 -18.75 -13.97 -13.39
CA SER A 154 -20.22 -14.00 -13.46
C SER A 154 -20.85 -13.76 -12.09
N ASP A 155 -20.42 -14.52 -11.08
CA ASP A 155 -20.90 -14.39 -9.69
C ASP A 155 -20.63 -12.96 -9.17
N LEU A 156 -19.44 -12.40 -9.48
CA LEU A 156 -19.07 -11.03 -9.13
C LEU A 156 -20.02 -10.01 -9.76
N HIS A 157 -20.39 -10.19 -11.04
CA HIS A 157 -21.33 -9.32 -11.72
C HIS A 157 -22.72 -9.37 -11.09
N GLU A 158 -23.24 -10.56 -10.79
CA GLU A 158 -24.54 -10.72 -10.14
C GLU A 158 -24.58 -9.94 -8.82
N VAL A 159 -23.55 -10.10 -7.99
CA VAL A 159 -23.44 -9.35 -6.72
C VAL A 159 -23.31 -7.84 -6.95
N MET A 160 -22.63 -7.39 -8.01
CA MET A 160 -22.57 -5.97 -8.36
C MET A 160 -23.96 -5.42 -8.70
N VAL A 161 -24.75 -6.15 -9.47
CA VAL A 161 -26.12 -5.76 -9.83
C VAL A 161 -27.00 -5.68 -8.57
N ASP A 162 -26.93 -6.68 -7.69
CA ASP A 162 -27.64 -6.69 -6.40
C ASP A 162 -27.26 -5.51 -5.49
N LYS A 163 -26.04 -4.99 -5.64
CA LYS A 163 -25.54 -3.81 -4.92
C LYS A 163 -25.78 -2.49 -5.66
N GLU A 164 -26.55 -2.51 -6.74
CA GLU A 164 -26.84 -1.36 -7.61
C GLU A 164 -25.57 -0.71 -8.21
N LEU A 165 -24.48 -1.48 -8.34
CA LEU A 165 -23.22 -1.06 -8.95
C LEU A 165 -23.27 -1.22 -10.47
N ASN A 166 -24.19 -0.51 -11.11
CA ASN A 166 -24.52 -0.71 -12.53
C ASN A 166 -23.38 -0.35 -13.48
N LEU A 167 -23.06 -1.23 -14.43
CA LEU A 167 -22.12 -0.97 -15.53
C LEU A 167 -22.83 -0.17 -16.63
N ARG A 168 -22.11 0.76 -17.27
CA ARG A 168 -22.64 1.53 -18.42
C ARG A 168 -22.48 0.79 -19.74
N THR A 169 -21.68 -0.26 -19.74
CA THR A 169 -21.18 -0.99 -20.91
C THR A 169 -21.30 -2.48 -20.58
N ASP A 170 -21.65 -3.29 -21.56
CA ASP A 170 -21.78 -4.74 -21.36
C ASP A 170 -20.43 -5.34 -20.95
N ILE A 171 -20.43 -6.32 -20.04
CA ILE A 171 -19.23 -7.00 -19.56
C ILE A 171 -18.49 -7.67 -20.71
N TYR A 172 -19.22 -8.22 -21.67
CA TYR A 172 -18.61 -8.85 -22.84
C TYR A 172 -17.81 -7.85 -23.66
N GLU A 173 -18.25 -6.59 -23.79
CA GLU A 173 -17.48 -5.55 -24.47
C GLU A 173 -16.20 -5.17 -23.70
N ILE A 174 -16.24 -5.17 -22.37
CA ILE A 174 -15.05 -4.89 -21.54
C ILE A 174 -14.01 -6.02 -21.69
N LEU A 175 -14.46 -7.27 -21.66
CA LEU A 175 -13.56 -8.43 -21.79
C LEU A 175 -12.98 -8.57 -23.21
N LEU A 176 -13.69 -8.11 -24.24
CA LEU A 176 -13.23 -8.11 -25.63
C LEU A 176 -12.23 -6.99 -25.97
N GLN A 177 -12.14 -5.93 -25.16
CA GLN A 177 -11.18 -4.83 -25.40
C GLN A 177 -9.75 -5.15 -24.97
N GLU A 178 -9.53 -6.18 -24.15
CA GLU A 178 -8.21 -6.57 -23.63
C GLU A 178 -7.63 -7.83 -24.29
N SER A 179 -8.30 -8.41 -25.29
CA SER A 179 -7.80 -9.51 -26.14
C SER A 179 -7.09 -9.00 -27.37
#